data_AF-A0AAE0KRH8-F1
#
_entry.id   AF-A0AAE0KRH8-F1
#
_cell.length_a   1.000
_cell.length_b   1.000
_cell.length_c   1.000
_cell.angle_alpha   90.00
_cell.angle_beta   90.00
_cell.angle_gamma   90.00
#
_symmetry.space_group_name_H-M   'P 1'
#
loop_
_entity.id
_entity.type
_entity.pdbx_description
1 polymer ?
#
loop_
_entity_poly.entity_id
_entity_poly.type
_entity_poly.pdbx_seq_one_letter_code
_entity_poly.pdbx_strand_id
1 'polypeptide(L)'
;SELVKACCWALGNIAVEGAALCARLHANGALRPLALLAVPKGAKGALRCATLTQTAAWALSNIVCGGAEAAELLEIPGFVEGLAAQLADAEHCSETSAAELAWVIVALVAAPGSEPRAYRLLQGGIATAFADRLQGGASLTAPYVVPFIRALGYLVGTCSPASRPSPPRVAGVFGSGDPLRSFLFPVHISPFFLPCDLPA
;
A
#
# COMPACT_ATOMS: atom_id res chain seq x y z
N SER A 1 -12.52 19.13 7.99
CA SER A 1 -12.19 20.51 7.57
C SER A 1 -11.82 20.45 6.09
N GLU A 2 -12.54 21.20 5.26
CA GLU A 2 -12.29 21.27 3.80
C GLU A 2 -10.90 21.84 3.48
N LEU A 3 -10.42 22.78 4.30
CA LEU A 3 -9.05 23.31 4.19
C LEU A 3 -8.01 22.20 4.34
N VAL A 4 -8.16 21.32 5.32
CA VAL A 4 -7.21 20.22 5.55
C VAL A 4 -7.19 19.27 4.34
N LYS A 5 -8.35 18.97 3.76
CA LYS A 5 -8.46 18.14 2.55
C LYS A 5 -7.77 18.79 1.36
N ALA A 6 -7.98 20.10 1.16
CA ALA A 6 -7.31 20.87 0.11
C ALA A 6 -5.79 20.91 0.30
N CYS A 7 -5.30 21.02 1.54
CA CYS A 7 -3.87 20.91 1.85
C CYS A 7 -3.33 19.51 1.51
N CYS A 8 -4.03 18.44 1.88
CA CYS A 8 -3.61 17.07 1.53
C CYS A 8 -3.53 16.89 0.01
N TRP A 9 -4.53 17.39 -0.71
CA TRP A 9 -4.56 17.35 -2.17
C TRP A 9 -3.38 18.10 -2.80
N ALA A 10 -3.08 19.31 -2.32
CA ALA A 10 -1.94 20.09 -2.80
C ALA A 10 -0.59 19.39 -2.52
N LEU A 11 -0.43 18.79 -1.34
CA LEU A 11 0.79 18.04 -0.98
C LEU A 11 0.99 16.82 -1.86
N GLY A 12 -0.08 16.06 -2.14
CA GLY A 12 0.00 14.91 -3.03
C GLY A 12 0.36 15.29 -4.46
N ASN A 13 -0.13 16.41 -4.98
CA ASN A 13 0.29 16.90 -6.30
C ASN A 13 1.78 17.28 -6.30
N ILE A 14 2.26 18.00 -5.28
CA ILE A 14 3.69 18.37 -5.16
C ILE A 14 4.57 17.11 -5.12
N ALA A 15 4.12 16.04 -4.47
CA ALA A 15 4.86 14.78 -4.41
C ALA A 15 4.97 14.11 -5.79
N VAL A 16 3.91 14.17 -6.61
CA VAL A 16 3.89 13.58 -7.96
C VAL A 16 4.91 14.24 -8.91
N GLU A 17 5.25 15.50 -8.68
CA GLU A 17 6.22 16.23 -9.51
C GLU A 17 7.65 15.66 -9.42
N GLY A 18 7.97 14.87 -8.39
CA GLY A 18 9.19 14.04 -8.38
C GLY A 18 9.89 13.90 -7.02
N ALA A 19 10.88 13.01 -6.99
CA ALA A 19 11.55 12.56 -5.77
C ALA A 19 12.20 13.69 -4.93
N ALA A 20 12.73 14.73 -5.59
CA ALA A 20 13.31 15.88 -4.88
C ALA A 20 12.26 16.65 -4.06
N LEU A 21 11.03 16.74 -4.57
CA LEU A 21 9.94 17.39 -3.85
C LEU A 21 9.37 16.47 -2.76
N CYS A 22 9.27 15.17 -2.99
CA CYS A 22 8.95 14.19 -1.94
C CYS A 22 9.91 14.30 -0.75
N ALA A 23 11.23 14.31 -1.01
CA ALA A 23 12.24 14.45 0.02
C ALA A 23 12.09 15.78 0.79
N ARG A 24 11.75 16.88 0.11
CA ARG A 24 11.46 18.16 0.79
C ARG A 24 10.19 18.09 1.63
N LEU A 25 9.12 17.47 1.16
CA LEU A 25 7.89 17.30 1.95
C LEU A 25 8.14 16.45 3.19
N HIS A 26 8.92 15.37 3.05
CA HIS A 26 9.37 14.53 4.15
C HIS A 26 10.20 15.33 5.17
N ALA A 27 11.22 16.06 4.71
CA ALA A 27 12.07 16.89 5.57
C ALA A 27 11.29 18.00 6.31
N ASN A 28 10.17 18.47 5.76
CA ASN A 28 9.26 19.42 6.41
C ASN A 28 8.22 18.76 7.33
N GLY A 29 8.32 17.45 7.57
CA GLY A 29 7.47 16.72 8.52
C GLY A 29 6.06 16.41 8.01
N ALA A 30 5.83 16.37 6.69
CA ALA A 30 4.51 16.10 6.12
C ALA A 30 4.00 14.67 6.40
N LEU A 31 4.90 13.71 6.64
CA LEU A 31 4.59 12.28 6.75
C LEU A 31 3.64 11.98 7.92
N ARG A 32 3.97 12.44 9.13
CA ARG A 32 3.20 12.13 10.34
C ARG A 32 1.78 12.71 10.34
N PRO A 33 1.55 13.99 9.99
CA PRO A 33 0.20 14.53 9.86
C PRO A 33 -0.65 13.75 8.85
N LEU A 34 -0.08 13.39 7.69
CA LEU A 34 -0.80 12.62 6.66
C LEU A 34 -1.11 11.21 7.13
N ALA A 35 -0.19 10.52 7.80
CA ALA A 35 -0.43 9.20 8.38
C ALA A 35 -1.60 9.21 9.37
N LEU A 36 -1.66 10.21 10.25
CA LEU A 36 -2.75 10.37 11.21
C LEU A 36 -4.08 10.76 10.56
N LEU A 37 -4.04 11.38 9.37
CA LEU A 37 -5.21 11.73 8.57
C LEU A 37 -5.74 10.55 7.75
N ALA A 38 -4.83 9.74 7.20
CA ALA A 38 -5.12 8.52 6.46
C ALA A 38 -5.60 7.39 7.36
N VAL A 39 -5.11 7.31 8.60
CA VAL A 39 -5.49 6.27 9.58
C VAL A 39 -5.96 6.91 10.90
N PRO A 40 -7.15 7.53 10.90
CA PRO A 40 -7.71 8.15 12.09
C PRO A 40 -8.03 7.13 13.21
N LYS A 41 -7.67 7.48 14.45
CA LYS A 41 -7.90 6.64 15.64
C LYS A 41 -9.09 7.10 16.48
N GLY A 42 -9.80 6.14 17.07
CA GLY A 42 -10.84 6.32 18.09
C GLY A 42 -12.14 6.94 17.58
N ALA A 43 -13.08 7.24 18.49
CA ALA A 43 -14.42 7.77 18.15
C ALA A 43 -14.39 9.10 17.38
N LYS A 44 -13.37 9.95 17.61
CA LYS A 44 -13.14 11.18 16.81
C LYS A 44 -12.66 10.88 15.39
N GLY A 45 -12.12 9.69 15.16
CA GLY A 45 -11.73 9.18 13.86
C GLY A 45 -12.90 8.70 13.01
N ALA A 46 -13.89 8.05 13.64
CA ALA A 46 -15.16 7.67 13.01
C ALA A 46 -15.96 8.88 12.50
N LEU A 47 -15.75 10.06 13.10
CA LEU A 47 -16.34 11.34 12.70
C LEU A 47 -15.59 12.04 11.55
N ARG A 48 -14.48 11.48 11.04
CA ARG A 48 -13.76 12.09 9.92
C ARG A 48 -14.42 11.72 8.59
N CYS A 49 -14.51 12.73 7.72
CA CYS A 49 -15.06 12.55 6.38
C CYS A 49 -14.24 11.52 5.59
N ALA A 50 -14.90 10.50 5.03
CA ALA A 50 -14.26 9.47 4.21
C ALA A 50 -13.38 10.05 3.10
N THR A 51 -13.81 11.16 2.48
CA THR A 51 -13.02 11.84 1.43
C THR A 51 -11.71 12.43 1.95
N LEU A 52 -11.63 12.86 3.21
CA LEU A 52 -10.38 13.35 3.80
C LEU A 52 -9.39 12.21 4.02
N THR A 53 -9.86 11.08 4.56
CA THR A 53 -9.05 9.86 4.74
C THR A 53 -8.51 9.40 3.39
N GLN A 54 -9.37 9.34 2.38
CA GLN A 54 -9.00 9.00 1.01
C GLN A 54 -7.92 9.96 0.46
N THR A 55 -8.14 11.28 0.49
CA THR A 55 -7.17 12.25 -0.03
C THR A 55 -5.84 12.22 0.73
N ALA A 56 -5.88 11.99 2.05
CA ALA A 56 -4.66 11.87 2.85
C ALA A 56 -3.89 10.59 2.53
N ALA A 57 -4.57 9.45 2.35
CA ALA A 57 -3.96 8.19 1.95
C ALA A 57 -3.34 8.28 0.55
N TRP A 58 -4.04 8.90 -0.40
CA TRP A 58 -3.52 9.20 -1.73
C TRP A 58 -2.26 10.08 -1.68
N ALA A 59 -2.28 11.17 -0.90
CA ALA A 59 -1.11 12.03 -0.75
C ALA A 59 0.06 11.29 -0.08
N LEU A 60 -0.23 10.43 0.89
CA LEU A 60 0.75 9.63 1.62
C LEU A 60 1.43 8.61 0.70
N SER A 61 0.69 7.92 -0.17
CA SER A 61 1.27 6.94 -1.11
C SER A 61 2.22 7.60 -2.12
N ASN A 62 1.97 8.86 -2.50
CA ASN A 62 2.86 9.62 -3.38
C ASN A 62 4.13 10.12 -2.67
N ILE A 63 4.06 10.45 -1.38
CA ILE A 63 5.23 10.91 -0.61
C ILE A 63 6.15 9.74 -0.24
N VAL A 64 5.61 8.55 -0.04
CA VAL A 64 6.37 7.35 0.31
C VAL A 64 7.02 6.75 -0.94
N CYS A 65 8.18 7.28 -1.32
CA CYS A 65 8.94 6.79 -2.49
C CYS A 65 9.94 5.67 -2.12
N GLY A 66 9.55 4.74 -1.23
CA GLY A 66 10.31 3.52 -1.01
C GLY A 66 11.63 3.62 -0.22
N GLY A 67 12.03 4.82 0.21
CA GLY A 67 13.24 5.12 0.97
C GLY A 67 13.03 5.17 2.49
N ALA A 68 13.71 6.11 3.16
CA ALA A 68 13.66 6.27 4.62
C ALA A 68 12.25 6.63 5.13
N GLU A 69 11.44 7.28 4.30
CA GLU A 69 10.05 7.67 4.57
C GLU A 69 9.18 6.44 4.85
N ALA A 70 9.40 5.35 4.11
CA ALA A 70 8.64 4.12 4.27
C ALA A 70 8.93 3.45 5.62
N ALA A 71 10.20 3.47 6.06
CA ALA A 71 10.58 2.96 7.36
C ALA A 71 9.99 3.81 8.48
N GLU A 72 10.13 5.14 8.40
CA GLU A 72 9.58 6.07 9.39
C GLU A 72 8.06 5.93 9.53
N LEU A 73 7.35 5.77 8.41
CA LEU A 73 5.90 5.60 8.43
C LEU A 73 5.46 4.38 9.24
N LEU A 74 6.21 3.28 9.16
CA LEU A 74 5.93 2.07 9.94
C LEU A 74 6.29 2.19 11.42
N GLU A 75 7.12 3.17 11.81
CA GLU A 75 7.41 3.47 13.23
C GLU A 75 6.34 4.34 13.88
N ILE A 76 5.44 4.95 13.10
CA ILE A 76 4.36 5.76 13.67
C ILE A 76 3.47 4.85 14.52
N PRO A 77 3.35 5.10 15.84
CA PRO A 77 2.68 4.17 16.74
C PRO A 77 1.23 3.91 16.31
N GLY A 78 0.87 2.64 16.14
CA GLY A 78 -0.47 2.19 15.77
C GLY A 78 -0.91 2.54 14.34
N PHE A 79 0.01 2.92 13.46
CA PHE A 79 -0.29 3.17 12.05
C PHE A 79 -0.67 1.87 11.33
N VAL A 80 0.12 0.81 11.50
CA VAL A 80 -0.12 -0.48 10.84
C VAL A 80 -1.40 -1.13 11.33
N GLU A 81 -1.64 -1.13 12.63
CA GLU A 81 -2.84 -1.70 13.25
C GLU A 81 -4.09 -0.92 12.83
N GLY A 82 -3.99 0.41 12.74
CA GLY A 82 -5.10 1.22 12.26
C GLY A 82 -5.37 1.01 10.77
N LEU A 83 -4.32 0.81 9.97
CA LEU A 83 -4.44 0.49 8.54
C LEU A 83 -5.19 -0.84 8.34
N ALA A 84 -4.80 -1.88 9.10
CA ALA A 84 -5.49 -3.17 9.10
C ALA A 84 -6.95 -3.04 9.56
N ALA A 85 -7.21 -2.34 10.67
CA ALA A 85 -8.55 -2.14 11.19
C ALA A 85 -9.47 -1.42 10.19
N GLN A 86 -8.99 -0.36 9.54
CA GLN A 86 -9.77 0.36 8.53
C GLN A 86 -10.03 -0.45 7.27
N LEU A 87 -9.07 -1.26 6.83
CA LEU A 87 -9.26 -2.12 5.66
C LEU A 87 -10.29 -3.23 5.93
N ALA A 88 -10.33 -3.75 7.17
CA ALA A 88 -11.30 -4.75 7.59
C ALA A 88 -12.69 -4.17 7.85
N ASP A 89 -12.81 -2.90 8.25
CA ASP A 89 -14.08 -2.22 8.54
C ASP A 89 -14.83 -1.88 7.25
N ALA A 90 -15.53 -2.87 6.71
CA ALA A 90 -16.23 -2.74 5.44
C ALA A 90 -17.42 -1.78 5.47
N GLU A 91 -17.95 -1.49 6.68
CA GLU A 91 -19.11 -0.63 6.91
C GLU A 91 -18.74 0.84 6.80
N HIS A 92 -17.58 1.24 7.36
CA HIS A 92 -17.17 2.65 7.41
C HIS A 92 -16.06 3.00 6.42
N CYS A 93 -15.32 2.02 5.91
CA CYS A 93 -14.32 2.23 4.86
C CYS A 93 -14.99 2.07 3.50
N SER A 94 -15.05 3.15 2.70
CA SER A 94 -15.55 3.04 1.33
C SER A 94 -14.59 2.24 0.45
N GLU A 95 -15.08 1.70 -0.67
CA GLU A 95 -14.21 0.98 -1.62
C GLU A 95 -13.06 1.85 -2.13
N THR A 96 -13.32 3.14 -2.37
CA THR A 96 -12.30 4.10 -2.80
C THR A 96 -11.29 4.38 -1.70
N SER A 97 -11.72 4.48 -0.44
CA SER A 97 -10.79 4.65 0.70
C SER A 97 -9.91 3.42 0.86
N ALA A 98 -10.48 2.22 0.75
CA ALA A 98 -9.73 0.96 0.77
C ALA A 98 -8.70 0.88 -0.37
N ALA A 99 -9.04 1.42 -1.55
CA ALA A 99 -8.12 1.49 -2.68
C ALA A 99 -6.90 2.39 -2.37
N GLU A 100 -7.12 3.59 -1.83
CA GLU A 100 -6.02 4.51 -1.48
C GLU A 100 -5.15 3.96 -0.34
N LEU A 101 -5.76 3.34 0.67
CA LEU A 101 -5.02 2.67 1.75
C LEU A 101 -4.18 1.50 1.22
N ALA A 102 -4.68 0.75 0.24
CA ALA A 102 -3.90 -0.30 -0.41
C ALA A 102 -2.76 0.26 -1.27
N TRP A 103 -2.92 1.42 -1.90
CA TRP A 103 -1.80 2.10 -2.57
C TRP A 103 -0.69 2.52 -1.61
N VAL A 104 -1.03 2.92 -0.37
CA VAL A 104 -0.03 3.15 0.68
C VAL A 104 0.76 1.87 0.98
N ILE A 105 0.06 0.72 1.08
CA ILE A 105 0.73 -0.58 1.27
C ILE A 105 1.67 -0.88 0.09
N VAL A 106 1.21 -0.71 -1.15
CA VAL A 106 2.05 -0.89 -2.34
C VAL A 106 3.29 0.01 -2.26
N ALA A 107 3.15 1.29 -1.94
CA ALA A 107 4.27 2.22 -1.81
C ALA A 107 5.29 1.78 -0.75
N LEU A 108 4.82 1.17 0.34
CA LEU A 108 5.68 0.62 1.39
C LEU A 108 6.48 -0.60 0.96
N VAL A 109 5.93 -1.48 0.10
CA VAL A 109 6.55 -2.78 -0.23
C VAL A 109 7.06 -2.92 -1.66
N ALA A 110 6.78 -1.98 -2.55
CA ALA A 110 7.20 -2.05 -3.96
C ALA A 110 8.69 -1.79 -4.18
N ALA A 111 9.35 -1.10 -3.25
CA ALA A 111 10.78 -0.77 -3.38
C ALA A 111 11.69 -1.96 -3.03
N PRO A 112 12.90 -2.04 -3.60
CA PRO A 112 13.90 -3.04 -3.22
C PRO A 112 14.20 -3.03 -1.71
N GLY A 113 14.54 -4.18 -1.14
CA GLY A 113 14.84 -4.30 0.29
C GLY A 113 13.61 -4.08 1.19
N SER A 114 12.41 -4.36 0.69
CA SER A 114 11.17 -4.19 1.43
C SER A 114 10.81 -5.34 2.36
N GLU A 115 11.61 -6.39 2.45
CA GLU A 115 11.34 -7.58 3.26
C GLU A 115 11.02 -7.24 4.75
N PRO A 116 11.78 -6.37 5.44
CA PRO A 116 11.45 -6.00 6.82
C PRO A 116 10.12 -5.24 6.92
N ARG A 117 9.79 -4.43 5.90
CA ARG A 117 8.54 -3.66 5.81
C ARG A 117 7.35 -4.59 5.56
N ALA A 118 7.50 -5.57 4.67
CA ALA A 118 6.52 -6.60 4.41
C ALA A 118 6.24 -7.41 5.69
N TYR A 119 7.29 -7.84 6.40
CA TYR A 119 7.14 -8.58 7.66
C TYR A 119 6.38 -7.78 8.72
N ARG A 120 6.72 -6.49 8.91
CA ARG A 120 5.98 -5.56 9.79
C ARG A 120 4.50 -5.48 9.46
N LEU A 121 4.17 -5.32 8.18
CA LEU A 121 2.77 -5.23 7.71
C LEU A 121 2.01 -6.54 7.97
N LEU A 122 2.66 -7.68 7.75
CA LEU A 122 2.07 -8.99 8.01
C LEU A 122 1.83 -9.21 9.52
N GLN A 123 2.80 -8.86 10.37
CA GLN A 123 2.63 -8.92 11.83
C GLN A 123 1.49 -8.03 12.34
N GLY A 124 1.29 -6.88 11.70
CA GLY A 124 0.19 -5.97 12.03
C GLY A 124 -1.17 -6.36 11.47
N GLY A 125 -1.31 -7.54 10.85
CA GLY A 125 -2.61 -8.09 10.45
C GLY A 125 -3.12 -7.70 9.06
N ILE A 126 -2.29 -7.10 8.21
CA ILE A 126 -2.72 -6.65 6.86
C ILE A 126 -3.24 -7.80 5.99
N ALA A 127 -2.66 -9.00 6.09
CA ALA A 127 -3.12 -10.16 5.34
C ALA A 127 -4.55 -10.57 5.73
N THR A 128 -4.85 -10.57 7.03
CA THR A 128 -6.20 -10.87 7.53
C THR A 128 -7.19 -9.79 7.10
N ALA A 129 -6.82 -8.51 7.21
CA ALA A 129 -7.68 -7.41 6.76
C ALA A 129 -8.04 -7.49 5.27
N PHE A 130 -7.09 -7.88 4.40
CA PHE A 130 -7.37 -8.13 2.99
C PHE A 130 -8.33 -9.31 2.79
N ALA A 131 -8.14 -10.41 3.53
CA ALA A 131 -9.02 -11.56 3.45
C ALA A 131 -10.45 -11.23 3.87
N ASP A 132 -10.63 -10.54 4.99
CA ASP A 132 -11.94 -10.14 5.51
C ASP A 132 -12.69 -9.25 4.50
N ARG A 133 -11.97 -8.27 3.93
CA ARG A 133 -12.54 -7.34 2.94
C ARG A 133 -12.95 -8.05 1.65
N LEU A 134 -12.16 -9.02 1.18
CA LEU A 134 -12.48 -9.81 -0.01
C LEU A 134 -13.66 -10.76 0.23
N GLN A 135 -13.76 -11.36 1.42
CA GLN A 135 -14.85 -12.25 1.80
C GLN A 135 -16.20 -11.52 1.98
N GLY A 136 -16.18 -10.23 2.29
CA GLY A 136 -17.37 -9.38 2.46
C GLY A 136 -18.21 -9.11 1.21
N GLY A 137 -18.03 -9.87 0.12
CA GLY A 137 -18.80 -9.72 -1.12
C GLY A 137 -18.20 -8.73 -2.13
N ALA A 138 -16.87 -8.64 -2.18
CA ALA A 138 -16.15 -7.75 -3.09
C ALA A 138 -16.56 -7.95 -4.55
N SER A 139 -16.96 -6.86 -5.22
CA SER A 139 -17.06 -6.87 -6.69
C SER A 139 -15.65 -6.95 -7.30
N LEU A 140 -15.45 -7.78 -8.31
CA LEU A 140 -14.20 -7.82 -9.08
C LEU A 140 -13.90 -6.48 -9.80
N THR A 141 -14.91 -5.63 -9.95
CA THR A 141 -14.77 -4.28 -10.52
C THR A 141 -14.48 -3.21 -9.46
N ALA A 142 -14.40 -3.57 -8.18
CA ALA A 142 -14.18 -2.60 -7.12
C ALA A 142 -12.78 -1.97 -7.23
N PRO A 143 -12.64 -0.66 -6.94
CA PRO A 143 -11.40 0.09 -7.17
C PRO A 143 -10.20 -0.41 -6.36
N TYR A 144 -10.44 -1.12 -5.25
CA TYR A 144 -9.37 -1.66 -4.40
C TYR A 144 -8.78 -2.99 -4.91
N VAL A 145 -9.43 -3.67 -5.85
CA VAL A 145 -8.99 -5.00 -6.33
C VAL A 145 -7.58 -4.95 -6.90
N VAL A 146 -7.31 -3.96 -7.76
CA VAL A 146 -6.00 -3.79 -8.40
C VAL A 146 -4.88 -3.51 -7.37
N PRO A 147 -4.98 -2.50 -6.49
CA PRO A 147 -3.92 -2.27 -5.50
C PRO A 147 -3.81 -3.42 -4.49
N PHE A 148 -4.89 -4.14 -4.16
CA PHE A 148 -4.83 -5.33 -3.31
C PHE A 148 -3.98 -6.44 -3.94
N ILE A 149 -4.24 -6.77 -5.21
CA ILE A 149 -3.47 -7.79 -5.93
C ILE A 149 -1.99 -7.39 -6.03
N ARG A 150 -1.70 -6.11 -6.30
CA ARG A 150 -0.31 -5.61 -6.32
C ARG A 150 0.35 -5.73 -4.95
N ALA A 151 -0.32 -5.27 -3.90
CA ALA A 151 0.19 -5.36 -2.54
C ALA A 151 0.47 -6.82 -2.15
N LEU A 152 -0.46 -7.74 -2.41
CA LEU A 152 -0.28 -9.17 -2.20
C LEU A 152 0.91 -9.73 -2.99
N GLY A 153 1.06 -9.35 -4.26
CA GLY A 153 2.19 -9.74 -5.09
C GLY A 153 3.53 -9.33 -4.48
N TYR A 154 3.64 -8.11 -3.96
CA TYR A 154 4.85 -7.64 -3.27
C TYR A 154 5.06 -8.30 -1.90
N LEU A 155 3.99 -8.48 -1.11
CA LEU A 155 4.06 -9.14 0.20
C LEU A 155 4.48 -10.61 0.09
N VAL A 156 4.09 -11.31 -0.99
CA VAL A 156 4.49 -12.70 -1.24
C VAL A 156 5.84 -12.77 -1.97
N GLY A 157 6.11 -11.84 -2.90
CA GLY A 157 7.35 -11.81 -3.67
C GLY A 157 8.59 -11.48 -2.84
N THR A 158 8.42 -10.74 -1.73
CA THR A 158 9.46 -10.47 -0.74
C THR A 158 9.83 -11.70 0.11
N CYS A 159 9.04 -12.77 0.07
CA CYS A 159 9.42 -14.07 0.63
C CYS A 159 10.41 -14.79 -0.32
N SER A 160 11.66 -14.34 -0.33
CA SER A 160 12.75 -15.05 -1.03
C SER A 160 12.88 -16.50 -0.51
N PRO A 161 13.10 -17.51 -1.39
CA PRO A 161 13.17 -18.92 -1.00
C PRO A 161 14.31 -19.26 -0.02
N ALA A 162 15.23 -18.34 0.24
CA ALA A 162 16.33 -18.53 1.19
C ALA A 162 15.88 -18.67 2.66
N SER A 163 14.63 -18.30 3.00
CA SER A 163 14.06 -18.44 4.34
C SER A 163 13.14 -19.65 4.52
N ARG A 164 12.95 -20.49 3.48
CA ARG A 164 12.17 -21.73 3.63
C ARG A 164 13.01 -22.80 4.34
N PRO A 165 12.53 -23.42 5.44
CA PRO A 165 13.10 -24.69 5.88
C PRO A 165 12.96 -25.70 4.73
N SER A 166 14.04 -26.39 4.41
CA SER A 166 14.10 -27.33 3.30
C SER A 166 12.99 -28.38 3.43
N PRO A 167 12.15 -28.61 2.41
CA PRO A 167 11.20 -29.72 2.47
C PRO A 167 11.97 -31.04 2.57
N PRO A 168 11.48 -32.05 3.30
CA PRO A 168 12.10 -33.37 3.32
C PRO A 168 12.19 -33.86 1.87
N ARG A 169 13.41 -34.20 1.43
CA ARG A 169 13.68 -34.66 0.07
C ARG A 169 12.89 -35.95 -0.17
N VAL A 170 11.80 -35.85 -0.92
CA VAL A 170 11.17 -37.01 -1.57
C VAL A 170 11.70 -37.03 -3.00
N ALA A 171 12.51 -38.03 -3.31
CA ALA A 171 13.01 -38.27 -4.66
C ALA A 171 11.85 -38.76 -5.54
N GLY A 172 11.55 -38.07 -6.65
CA GLY A 172 10.72 -38.66 -7.70
C GLY A 172 10.08 -37.69 -8.69
N VAL A 173 10.69 -37.64 -9.90
CA VAL A 173 10.09 -37.68 -11.24
C VAL A 173 9.12 -36.57 -11.70
N PHE A 174 9.23 -36.24 -13.01
CA PHE A 174 8.48 -35.31 -13.87
C PHE A 174 9.07 -33.90 -13.95
N GLY A 175 9.35 -33.32 -15.11
CA GLY A 175 8.99 -33.64 -16.50
C GLY A 175 8.85 -32.29 -17.22
N SER A 176 9.64 -32.08 -18.28
CA SER A 176 9.74 -30.81 -19.01
C SER A 176 8.41 -30.34 -19.59
N GLY A 177 8.09 -29.05 -19.44
CA GLY A 177 7.00 -28.41 -20.18
C GLY A 177 6.65 -27.05 -19.60
N ASP A 178 7.13 -25.99 -20.23
CA ASP A 178 6.91 -24.59 -19.85
C ASP A 178 5.97 -23.95 -20.90
N PRO A 179 4.72 -23.60 -20.57
CA PRO A 179 3.89 -22.93 -21.56
C PRO A 179 2.98 -21.85 -20.97
N LEU A 180 3.48 -20.78 -20.35
CA LEU A 180 2.65 -19.60 -20.04
C LEU A 180 3.42 -18.28 -20.15
N ARG A 181 3.80 -17.91 -21.38
CA ARG A 181 4.39 -16.61 -21.71
C ARG A 181 3.65 -15.91 -22.85
N SER A 182 2.32 -15.77 -22.75
CA SER A 182 1.57 -14.96 -23.72
C SER A 182 0.13 -14.68 -23.30
N PHE A 183 -0.06 -13.85 -22.27
CA PHE A 183 -1.30 -13.08 -22.10
C PHE A 183 -0.93 -11.64 -21.73
N LEU A 184 -0.69 -10.82 -22.75
CA LEU A 184 -0.64 -9.36 -22.64
C LEU A 184 -1.94 -8.82 -23.23
N PHE A 185 -2.89 -8.44 -22.38
CA PHE A 185 -4.00 -7.57 -22.74
C PHE A 185 -3.67 -6.13 -22.28
N PRO A 186 -4.05 -5.10 -23.05
CA PRO A 186 -3.77 -3.72 -22.71
C PRO A 186 -4.79 -3.27 -21.67
N VAL A 187 -4.36 -3.16 -20.41
CA VAL A 187 -5.14 -2.43 -19.40
C VAL A 187 -4.75 -0.97 -19.52
N HIS A 188 -5.73 -0.11 -19.74
CA HIS A 188 -5.56 1.34 -19.79
C HIS A 188 -5.04 1.82 -18.41
N ILE A 189 -3.72 2.01 -18.33
CA ILE A 189 -3.02 2.53 -17.16
C ILE A 189 -3.45 3.99 -16.98
N SER A 190 -3.90 4.36 -15.77
CA SER A 190 -3.94 5.78 -15.39
C SER A 190 -2.52 6.33 -15.46
N PRO A 191 -2.25 7.45 -16.15
CA PRO A 191 -0.92 7.81 -16.66
C PRO A 191 0.12 8.23 -15.60
N PHE A 192 -0.06 7.91 -14.33
CA PHE A 192 0.70 8.51 -13.22
C PHE A 192 1.72 7.59 -12.52
N PHE A 193 1.91 6.35 -13.00
CA PHE A 193 2.97 5.48 -12.49
C PHE A 193 3.95 5.13 -13.63
N LEU A 194 4.89 6.03 -13.89
CA LEU A 194 6.17 5.66 -14.49
C LEU A 194 7.12 5.29 -13.33
N PRO A 195 7.86 4.17 -13.42
CA PRO A 195 8.91 3.88 -12.45
C PRO A 195 9.96 4.98 -12.54
N CYS A 196 10.36 5.54 -11.40
CA CYS A 196 11.49 6.44 -11.32
C CYS A 196 12.72 5.75 -11.93
N ASP A 197 13.29 6.34 -12.97
CA ASP A 197 14.55 5.91 -13.56
C ASP A 197 15.65 5.87 -12.48
N LEU A 198 16.24 4.69 -12.29
CA LEU A 198 17.46 4.49 -11.52
C LEU A 198 18.66 4.80 -12.44
N PRO A 199 19.63 5.64 -12.03
CA PRO A 199 20.87 5.76 -12.79
C PRO A 199 21.74 4.50 -12.60
N ALA A 200 22.44 4.12 -13.67
CA ALA A 200 23.50 3.11 -13.68
C ALA A 200 24.77 3.61 -12.99
#